data_AF-W7DEN4-F1
#
_entry.id   AF-W7DEN4-F1
#
_cell.length_a   1.000
_cell.length_b   1.000
_cell.length_c   1.000
_cell.angle_alpha   90.00
_cell.angle_beta   90.00
_cell.angle_gamma   90.00
#
_symmetry.space_group_name_H-M   'P 1'
#
loop_
_entity.id
_entity.type
_entity.pdbx_description
1 polymer ?
#
loop_
_entity_poly.entity_id
_entity_poly.type
_entity_poly.pdbx_seq_one_letter_code
_entity_poly.pdbx_strand_id
1 'polypeptide(L)'
;MKNKILQNPYLNKGTAFTYAERQKYELDGLLPSEVETIDTQILRVKEVLDNIPEALEKNYYLTSIYRTNRTLYFATIQKYLTELLPIIYTPTIGDVVMNAHKHFEPSTDAVYINAFRPETMKRKLQNACEHPEKNKKCLSLQMVKVF
;
A
#
# COMPACT_ATOMS: atom_id res chain seq x y z
N MET A 1 -1.60 -3.61 -21.66
CA MET A 1 -0.55 -4.35 -20.93
C MET A 1 -1.16 -5.60 -20.31
N LYS A 2 -0.55 -6.78 -20.51
CA LYS A 2 -1.14 -8.09 -20.23
C LYS A 2 -1.30 -8.47 -18.74
N ASN A 3 -0.62 -7.78 -17.80
CA ASN A 3 -0.57 -8.24 -16.39
C ASN A 3 -1.20 -7.24 -15.40
N LYS A 4 -2.45 -6.82 -15.64
CA LYS A 4 -3.17 -5.89 -14.76
C LYS A 4 -3.32 -6.40 -13.32
N ILE A 5 -3.30 -7.73 -13.10
CA ILE A 5 -3.51 -8.31 -11.77
C ILE A 5 -2.30 -8.13 -10.84
N LEU A 6 -1.07 -8.24 -11.36
CA LEU A 6 0.15 -8.00 -10.59
C LEU A 6 0.30 -6.53 -10.20
N GLN A 7 -0.26 -5.63 -11.01
CA GLN A 7 -0.27 -4.18 -10.75
C GLN A 7 -1.42 -3.74 -9.85
N ASN A 8 -2.39 -4.62 -9.57
CA ASN A 8 -3.51 -4.31 -8.71
C ASN A 8 -3.21 -4.76 -7.27
N PRO A 9 -2.91 -3.83 -6.34
CA PRO A 9 -2.51 -4.20 -4.98
C PRO A 9 -3.59 -4.90 -4.17
N TYR A 10 -4.84 -4.82 -4.59
CA TYR A 10 -5.96 -5.51 -3.94
C TYR A 10 -6.09 -6.98 -4.37
N LEU A 11 -5.56 -7.34 -5.55
CA LEU A 11 -5.69 -8.69 -6.13
C LEU A 11 -4.36 -9.43 -6.24
N ASN A 12 -3.25 -8.71 -6.21
CA ASN A 12 -1.92 -9.28 -6.31
C ASN A 12 -1.61 -10.13 -5.08
N LYS A 13 -1.26 -11.40 -5.32
CA LYS A 13 -0.83 -12.37 -4.30
C LYS A 13 0.69 -12.60 -4.30
N GLY A 14 1.41 -12.00 -5.24
CA GLY A 14 2.83 -12.28 -5.48
C GLY A 14 3.07 -13.78 -5.70
N THR A 15 4.06 -14.33 -5.00
CA THR A 15 4.41 -15.75 -5.04
C THR A 15 3.30 -16.70 -4.54
N ALA A 16 2.25 -16.19 -3.88
CA ALA A 16 1.13 -17.00 -3.39
C ALA A 16 0.03 -17.25 -4.45
N PHE A 17 0.21 -16.81 -5.71
CA PHE A 17 -0.62 -17.31 -6.80
C PHE A 17 -0.38 -18.81 -7.00
N THR A 18 -1.44 -19.60 -6.91
CA THR A 18 -1.41 -21.05 -7.19
C THR A 18 -1.07 -21.31 -8.65
N TYR A 19 -0.58 -22.52 -8.98
CA TYR A 19 -0.30 -22.90 -10.38
C TYR A 19 -1.52 -22.71 -11.30
N ALA A 20 -2.72 -23.08 -10.83
CA ALA A 20 -3.97 -22.88 -11.58
C ALA A 20 -4.27 -21.40 -11.83
N GLU A 21 -4.02 -20.52 -10.85
CA GLU A 21 -4.18 -19.08 -11.02
C GLU A 21 -3.12 -18.50 -11.96
N ARG A 22 -1.87 -18.97 -11.88
CA ARG A 22 -0.79 -18.54 -12.77
C ARG A 22 -1.11 -18.85 -14.22
N GLN A 23 -1.59 -20.07 -14.50
CA GLN A 23 -2.07 -20.44 -15.84
C GLN A 23 -3.24 -19.55 -16.27
N LYS A 24 -4.25 -19.40 -15.41
CA LYS A 24 -5.46 -18.60 -15.69
C LYS A 24 -5.16 -17.13 -15.99
N TYR A 25 -4.21 -16.55 -15.28
CA TYR A 25 -3.86 -15.13 -15.38
C TYR A 25 -2.60 -14.88 -16.22
N GLU A 26 -2.11 -15.90 -16.95
CA GLU A 26 -0.93 -15.82 -17.82
C GLU A 26 0.34 -15.31 -17.08
N LEU A 27 0.55 -15.81 -15.85
CA LEU A 27 1.67 -15.40 -14.98
C LEU A 27 2.91 -16.31 -15.08
N ASP A 28 2.85 -17.36 -15.90
CA ASP A 28 3.96 -18.28 -16.09
C ASP A 28 5.19 -17.55 -16.66
N GLY A 29 6.34 -17.73 -16.01
CA GLY A 29 7.58 -17.02 -16.33
C GLY A 29 7.69 -15.61 -15.74
N LEU A 30 6.65 -15.09 -15.05
CA LEU A 30 6.67 -13.77 -14.41
C LEU A 30 6.95 -13.83 -12.91
N LEU A 31 6.83 -15.01 -12.31
CA LEU A 31 7.05 -15.26 -10.88
C LEU A 31 8.00 -16.44 -10.69
N PRO A 32 8.78 -16.49 -9.61
CA PRO A 32 9.55 -17.68 -9.23
C PRO A 32 8.66 -18.93 -9.19
N SER A 33 9.20 -20.10 -9.54
CA SER A 33 8.42 -21.34 -9.69
C SER A 33 7.66 -21.73 -8.42
N GLU A 34 8.27 -21.53 -7.26
CA GLU A 34 7.70 -21.94 -5.98
C GLU A 34 6.44 -21.14 -5.64
N VAL A 35 5.43 -21.84 -5.11
CA VAL A 35 4.19 -21.24 -4.59
C VAL A 35 4.31 -21.12 -3.09
N GLU A 36 4.36 -19.88 -2.60
CA GLU A 36 4.50 -19.61 -1.16
C GLU A 36 3.13 -19.49 -0.47
N THR A 37 3.08 -19.88 0.79
CA THR A 37 1.95 -19.53 1.66
C THR A 37 2.06 -18.07 2.12
N ILE A 38 0.94 -17.48 2.55
CA ILE A 38 0.95 -16.13 3.14
C ILE A 38 1.87 -16.06 4.37
N ASP A 39 1.94 -17.11 5.20
CA ASP A 39 2.82 -17.17 6.36
C ASP A 39 4.30 -17.15 5.97
N THR A 40 4.68 -17.89 4.91
CA THR A 40 6.04 -17.85 4.35
C THR A 40 6.40 -16.45 3.87
N GLN A 41 5.47 -15.79 3.17
CA GLN A 41 5.67 -14.41 2.71
C GLN A 41 5.85 -13.43 3.88
N ILE A 42 5.04 -13.58 4.94
CA ILE A 42 5.14 -12.76 6.15
C ILE A 42 6.50 -12.96 6.85
N LEU A 43 6.99 -14.20 6.95
CA LEU A 43 8.30 -14.48 7.54
C LEU A 43 9.43 -13.79 6.77
N ARG A 44 9.41 -13.84 5.43
CA ARG A 44 10.39 -13.12 4.60
C ARG A 44 10.33 -11.61 4.80
N VAL A 45 9.11 -11.05 4.86
CA VAL A 45 8.93 -9.61 5.16
C VAL A 45 9.50 -9.26 6.52
N LYS A 46 9.26 -10.10 7.54
CA LYS A 46 9.77 -9.91 8.89
C LYS A 46 11.30 -9.95 8.93
N GLU A 47 11.92 -10.91 8.25
CA GLU A 47 13.38 -11.01 8.14
C GLU A 47 13.99 -9.74 7.52
N VAL A 48 13.38 -9.19 6.48
CA VAL A 48 13.82 -7.91 5.90
C VAL A 48 13.66 -6.77 6.92
N LEU A 49 12.51 -6.69 7.60
CA LEU A 49 12.25 -5.67 8.62
C LEU A 49 13.23 -5.73 9.80
N ASP A 50 13.69 -6.92 10.18
CA ASP A 50 14.66 -7.11 11.26
C ASP A 50 16.07 -6.63 10.89
N ASN A 51 16.39 -6.64 9.59
CA ASN A 51 17.67 -6.16 9.07
C ASN A 51 17.69 -4.66 8.75
N ILE A 52 16.54 -3.99 8.77
CA ILE A 52 16.46 -2.53 8.60
C ILE A 52 16.61 -1.88 9.99
N PRO A 53 17.64 -1.04 10.23
CA PRO A 53 17.83 -0.42 11.54
C PRO A 53 16.84 0.73 11.78
N GLU A 54 16.62 1.57 10.77
CA GLU A 54 15.89 2.82 10.92
C GLU A 54 14.37 2.65 10.78
N ALA A 55 13.61 3.21 11.73
CA ALA A 55 12.15 3.11 11.72
C ALA A 55 11.52 3.75 10.46
N LEU A 56 12.08 4.86 9.98
CA LEU A 56 11.63 5.52 8.75
C LEU A 56 11.79 4.62 7.52
N GLU A 57 12.91 3.91 7.42
CA GLU A 57 13.17 2.96 6.34
C GLU A 57 12.24 1.75 6.41
N LYS A 58 11.95 1.24 7.62
CA LYS A 58 10.92 0.19 7.82
C LYS A 58 9.55 0.66 7.32
N ASN A 59 9.17 1.91 7.61
CA ASN A 59 7.92 2.47 7.13
C ASN A 59 7.87 2.53 5.59
N TYR A 60 8.94 2.97 4.94
CA TYR A 60 9.01 2.99 3.48
C TYR A 60 8.94 1.59 2.87
N TYR A 61 9.62 0.60 3.46
CA TYR A 61 9.52 -0.78 3.03
C TYR A 61 8.08 -1.32 3.17
N LEU A 62 7.43 -1.12 4.32
CA LEU A 62 6.03 -1.48 4.52
C LEU A 62 5.10 -0.77 3.53
N THR A 63 5.35 0.50 3.23
CA THR A 63 4.59 1.27 2.22
C THR A 63 4.73 0.68 0.82
N SER A 64 5.91 0.16 0.46
CA SER A 64 6.11 -0.54 -0.81
C SER A 64 5.26 -1.82 -0.91
N ILE A 65 5.10 -2.55 0.21
CA ILE A 65 4.24 -3.74 0.27
C ILE A 65 2.77 -3.30 0.17
N TYR A 66 2.35 -2.26 0.88
CA TYR A 66 0.99 -1.72 0.77
C TYR A 66 0.60 -1.41 -0.68
N ARG A 67 1.53 -0.82 -1.44
CA ARG A 67 1.33 -0.44 -2.85
C ARG A 67 1.32 -1.60 -3.82
N THR A 68 1.80 -2.79 -3.42
CA THR A 68 1.96 -3.94 -4.32
C THR A 68 1.07 -5.11 -3.94
N ASN A 69 0.87 -5.38 -2.66
CA ASN A 69 0.07 -6.49 -2.12
C ASN A 69 -0.51 -6.10 -0.75
N ARG A 70 -1.78 -5.67 -0.73
CA ARG A 70 -2.47 -5.25 0.50
C ARG A 70 -2.72 -6.40 1.45
N THR A 71 -3.01 -7.58 0.92
CA THR A 71 -3.24 -8.77 1.75
C THR A 71 -2.00 -9.08 2.56
N LEU A 72 -0.82 -9.08 1.94
CA LEU A 72 0.46 -9.29 2.62
C LEU A 72 0.75 -8.17 3.62
N TYR A 73 0.56 -6.90 3.23
CA TYR A 73 0.74 -5.77 4.14
C TYR A 73 -0.08 -5.95 5.43
N PHE A 74 -1.40 -6.09 5.30
CA PHE A 74 -2.28 -6.16 6.47
C PHE A 74 -2.07 -7.44 7.27
N ALA A 75 -1.77 -8.57 6.63
CA ALA A 75 -1.47 -9.81 7.33
C ALA A 75 -0.17 -9.71 8.15
N THR A 76 0.88 -9.07 7.61
CA THR A 76 2.11 -8.79 8.36
C THR A 76 1.86 -7.85 9.54
N ILE A 77 1.15 -6.74 9.33
CA ILE A 77 0.80 -5.81 10.41
C ILE A 77 0.00 -6.51 11.49
N GLN A 78 -0.97 -7.36 11.13
CA GLN A 78 -1.77 -8.10 12.11
C GLN A 78 -0.92 -9.08 12.92
N LYS A 79 0.01 -9.79 12.29
CA LYS A 79 0.87 -10.77 12.96
C LYS A 79 1.86 -10.13 13.94
N TYR A 80 2.37 -8.94 13.63
CA TYR A 80 3.37 -8.23 14.43
C TYR A 80 2.86 -6.85 14.91
N LEU A 81 1.57 -6.76 15.28
CA LEU A 81 0.89 -5.49 15.50
C LEU A 81 1.60 -4.60 16.52
N THR A 82 1.93 -5.13 17.71
CA THR A 82 2.58 -4.37 18.78
C THR A 82 3.92 -3.80 18.36
N GLU A 83 4.69 -4.55 17.57
CA GLU A 83 6.01 -4.13 17.07
C GLU A 83 5.89 -3.08 15.96
N LEU A 84 4.92 -3.26 15.04
CA LEU A 84 4.82 -2.44 13.82
C LEU A 84 3.95 -1.21 13.98
N LEU A 85 3.09 -1.13 15.00
CA LEU A 85 2.27 0.04 15.27
C LEU A 85 3.08 1.37 15.37
N PRO A 86 4.18 1.45 16.14
CA PRO A 86 4.98 2.68 16.20
C PRO A 86 5.69 3.01 14.88
N ILE A 87 5.87 2.02 13.99
CA ILE A 87 6.49 2.20 12.68
C ILE A 87 5.48 2.77 11.67
N ILE A 88 4.23 2.27 11.66
CA ILE A 88 3.19 2.71 10.71
C ILE A 88 2.41 3.95 11.19
N TYR A 89 2.53 4.29 12.47
CA TYR A 89 1.86 5.43 13.07
C TYR A 89 2.85 6.28 13.88
N THR A 90 2.41 6.88 14.99
CA THR A 90 3.27 7.68 15.86
C THR A 90 4.32 6.83 16.56
N PRO A 91 5.59 7.26 16.62
CA PRO A 91 6.09 8.58 16.20
C PRO A 91 6.52 8.68 14.73
N THR A 92 6.84 7.56 14.07
CA THR A 92 7.51 7.52 12.75
C THR A 92 6.75 8.21 11.62
N ILE A 93 5.40 8.21 11.67
CA ILE A 93 4.58 8.88 10.66
C ILE A 93 4.87 10.39 10.57
N GLY A 94 5.33 11.02 11.66
CA GLY A 94 5.75 12.42 11.65
C GLY A 94 6.92 12.66 10.69
N ASP A 95 7.94 11.81 10.74
CA ASP A 95 9.11 11.89 9.87
C ASP A 95 8.75 11.62 8.41
N VAL A 96 7.83 10.68 8.17
CA VAL A 96 7.29 10.40 6.84
C VAL A 96 6.62 11.64 6.25
N VAL A 97 5.77 12.31 7.03
CA VAL A 97 5.08 13.53 6.58
C VAL A 97 6.08 14.66 6.32
N MET A 98 7.07 14.86 7.19
CA MET A 98 8.11 15.89 6.99
C MET A 98 8.93 15.64 5.71
N ASN A 99 9.19 14.38 5.37
CA ASN A 99 9.97 14.00 4.19
C ASN A 99 9.12 13.68 2.95
N ALA A 100 7.79 13.86 2.99
CA ALA A 100 6.88 13.47 1.91
C ALA A 100 7.22 14.10 0.55
N HIS A 101 7.79 15.30 0.55
CA HIS A 101 8.23 16.01 -0.66
C HIS A 101 9.38 15.34 -1.40
N LYS A 102 10.25 14.62 -0.68
CA LYS A 102 11.39 13.91 -1.25
C LYS A 102 10.97 12.59 -1.89
N HIS A 103 9.83 12.06 -1.46
CA HIS A 103 9.33 10.73 -1.83
C HIS A 103 7.91 10.81 -2.38
N PHE A 104 7.60 11.87 -3.12
CA PHE A 104 6.28 12.05 -3.69
C PHE A 104 6.00 10.97 -4.74
N GLU A 105 4.92 10.24 -4.52
CA GLU A 105 4.34 9.33 -5.50
C GLU A 105 2.83 9.54 -5.57
N PRO A 106 2.23 9.47 -6.78
CA PRO A 106 0.79 9.56 -6.94
C PRO A 106 0.09 8.47 -6.13
N SER A 107 -0.78 8.87 -5.20
CA SER A 107 -1.63 7.92 -4.48
C SER A 107 -2.81 7.50 -5.34
N THR A 108 -3.15 6.21 -5.28
CA THR A 108 -4.38 5.68 -5.89
C THR A 108 -5.59 5.74 -4.95
N ASP A 109 -5.38 6.02 -3.66
CA ASP A 109 -6.44 6.00 -2.64
C ASP A 109 -6.61 7.34 -1.88
N ALA A 110 -5.85 8.37 -2.24
CA ALA A 110 -5.91 9.67 -1.59
C ALA A 110 -6.26 10.78 -2.58
N VAL A 111 -6.90 11.83 -2.09
CA VAL A 111 -7.29 13.00 -2.87
C VAL A 111 -6.69 14.25 -2.24
N TYR A 112 -5.96 15.04 -3.01
CA TYR A 112 -5.41 16.31 -2.57
C TYR A 112 -6.41 17.44 -2.83
N ILE A 113 -7.00 17.97 -1.76
CA ILE A 113 -7.96 19.08 -1.80
C ILE A 113 -7.24 20.36 -1.38
N ASN A 114 -7.47 21.44 -2.11
CA ASN A 114 -6.97 22.76 -1.74
C ASN A 114 -8.12 23.52 -1.07
N ALA A 115 -7.97 23.82 0.21
CA ALA A 115 -9.00 24.50 1.00
C ALA A 115 -9.33 25.92 0.48
N PHE A 116 -8.40 26.57 -0.21
CA PHE A 116 -8.58 27.89 -0.82
C PHE A 116 -9.25 27.83 -2.20
N ARG A 117 -9.58 26.63 -2.70
CA ARG A 117 -10.29 26.42 -3.97
C ARG A 117 -11.47 25.44 -3.81
N PRO A 118 -12.43 25.75 -2.92
CA PRO A 118 -13.56 24.87 -2.62
C PRO A 118 -14.44 24.57 -3.83
N GLU A 119 -14.48 25.46 -4.83
CA GLU A 119 -15.22 25.28 -6.08
C GLU A 119 -14.76 24.03 -6.87
N THR A 120 -13.51 23.59 -6.66
CA THR A 120 -12.95 22.42 -7.35
C THR A 120 -13.21 21.09 -6.64
N MET A 121 -13.74 21.11 -5.41
CA MET A 121 -13.81 19.93 -4.54
C MET A 121 -14.61 18.79 -5.18
N LYS A 122 -15.82 19.07 -5.69
CA LYS A 122 -16.68 18.06 -6.31
C LYS A 122 -15.98 17.34 -7.46
N ARG A 123 -15.36 18.10 -8.36
CA ARG A 123 -14.60 17.55 -9.51
C ARG A 123 -13.44 16.67 -9.04
N LYS A 124 -12.68 17.11 -8.03
CA LYS A 124 -11.56 16.33 -7.49
C LYS A 124 -12.01 14.99 -6.89
N LEU A 125 -13.13 15.00 -6.16
CA LEU A 125 -13.72 13.78 -5.59
C LEU A 125 -14.23 12.83 -6.69
N GLN A 126 -14.88 13.36 -7.72
CA GLN A 126 -15.35 12.56 -8.87
C GLN A 126 -14.19 11.95 -9.68
N ASN A 127 -13.08 12.66 -9.83
CA ASN A 127 -11.89 12.12 -10.50
C ASN A 127 -11.26 10.96 -9.72
N ALA A 128 -11.36 10.98 -8.39
CA ALA A 128 -10.78 9.96 -7.53
C ALA A 128 -11.68 8.75 -7.30
N CYS A 129 -13.00 8.91 -7.50
CA CYS A 129 -13.97 7.85 -7.32
C CYS A 129 -15.11 8.03 -8.33
N GLU A 130 -15.38 7.01 -9.16
CA GLU A 130 -16.44 7.06 -10.18
C GLU A 130 -17.85 7.19 -9.57
N HIS A 131 -18.07 6.71 -8.33
CA HIS A 131 -19.36 6.76 -7.61
C HIS A 131 -19.19 7.06 -6.11
N PRO A 132 -18.80 8.29 -5.72
CA PRO A 132 -18.50 8.65 -4.34
C PRO A 132 -19.74 8.53 -3.43
N GLU A 133 -20.94 8.75 -3.95
CA GLU A 133 -22.21 8.64 -3.21
C GLU A 133 -22.65 7.21 -2.89
N LYS A 134 -22.15 6.21 -3.63
CA LYS A 134 -22.46 4.78 -3.41
C LYS A 134 -21.41 4.06 -2.57
N ASN A 135 -20.21 4.63 -2.47
CA ASN A 135 -19.11 4.12 -1.65
C ASN A 135 -19.20 4.70 -0.23
N LYS A 136 -19.89 4.00 0.68
CA LYS A 136 -19.85 4.29 2.12
C LYS A 136 -18.48 3.91 2.69
N LYS A 137 -17.46 4.73 2.43
CA LYS A 137 -16.09 4.55 2.94
C LYS A 137 -15.84 5.50 4.12
N CYS A 138 -14.98 5.07 5.03
CA CYS A 138 -14.43 5.94 6.07
C CYS A 138 -13.53 6.98 5.39
N LEU A 139 -13.80 8.27 5.61
CA LEU A 139 -12.95 9.36 5.15
C LEU A 139 -12.09 9.84 6.33
N SER A 140 -10.77 9.76 6.18
CA SER A 140 -9.85 10.44 7.08
C SER A 140 -9.37 11.72 6.41
N LEU A 141 -9.50 12.86 7.10
CA LEU A 141 -9.00 14.15 6.64
C LEU A 141 -7.70 14.45 7.37
N GLN A 142 -6.61 14.54 6.61
CA GLN A 142 -5.32 15.00 7.12
C GLN A 142 -5.02 16.36 6.49
N MET A 143 -4.96 17.40 7.33
CA MET A 143 -4.47 18.71 6.90
C MET A 143 -2.95 18.70 6.91
N VAL A 144 -2.37 18.57 5.73
CA VAL A 144 -0.93 18.73 5.52
C VAL A 144 -0.73 20.02 4.75
N LYS A 145 0.12 20.91 5.25
CA LYS A 145 0.58 22.08 4.48
C LYS A 145 1.55 21.55 3.42
N VAL A 146 0.99 21.19 2.27
CA VAL A 146 1.77 20.85 1.07
C VAL A 146 2.14 22.16 0.39
N PHE A 147 3.43 22.31 0.07
CA PHE A 147 4.13 23.49 -0.49
C PHE A 147 3.28 24.52 -1.22
#